data_AF-A0A9P0N427-F1
#
_entry.id   AF-A0A9P0N427-F1
#
_cell.length_a   1.000
_cell.length_b   1.000
_cell.length_c   1.000
_cell.angle_alpha   90.00
_cell.angle_beta   90.00
_cell.angle_gamma   90.00
#
_symmetry.space_group_name_H-M   'P 1'
#
loop_
_entity.id
_entity.type
_entity.pdbx_description
1 polymer ?
#
loop_
_entity_poly.entity_id
_entity_poly.type
_entity_poly.pdbx_seq_one_letter_code
_entity_poly.pdbx_strand_id
1 'polypeptide(L)'
;MNKLVFMQVWALCLSFCSESPSDMGVNIYRVFVLLSFLSFVLCDLNLQEDEPCVTDGLNGTCVGIFRCPSASLSYLYANAGYVKTPDEIYDYPELPDICSYKNEEPVVCCTDCNISNAEPFRHTSIGPLGMPKDNEGPVAWSKCLDYLKVLPYPCRAQGDFRVQKFWKESKKCHTFQLDFAFRSPVGGRMAERWEFPHMVLLGYGDEQKSAQWFCGGTVISERFILTAAHCISTRALGNVSYAALGLLKRTDPKELWNIHNIKRIIPHPEYNPPSKYHDIALLETETEINFGKNLLPACLDTGKVKVLTADASGWGRLGHMKDLADTLQVVNLNEFEETECATLFPPHRHLKHGYDHEKQMCYGNHYEIIDTCKGDSGGPLQTNQFKCQYTVVGVTSSGKDCGILGSPGMYTRVSYYVPWIEGIVWPEETEEHKKKDDLLFDKWLNATQQ
;
A
#
# COMPACT_ATOMS: atom_id res chain seq x y z
N MET A 1 -5.55 13.91 -28.86
CA MET A 1 -6.34 15.16 -28.92
C MET A 1 -7.30 15.20 -27.74
N ASN A 2 -7.31 16.31 -27.02
CA ASN A 2 -7.50 16.39 -25.56
C ASN A 2 -8.95 16.32 -25.06
N LYS A 3 -9.10 15.88 -23.80
CA LYS A 3 -10.28 15.99 -22.91
C LYS A 3 -11.02 17.34 -22.94
N LEU A 4 -10.41 18.41 -23.46
CA LEU A 4 -11.07 19.69 -23.73
C LEU A 4 -12.19 19.60 -24.76
N VAL A 5 -12.09 18.73 -25.77
CA VAL A 5 -13.12 18.61 -26.82
C VAL A 5 -14.40 18.02 -26.25
N PHE A 6 -14.30 17.03 -25.36
CA PHE A 6 -15.47 16.38 -24.77
C PHE A 6 -16.24 17.31 -23.81
N MET A 7 -15.54 18.09 -22.97
CA MET A 7 -16.19 19.08 -22.10
C MET A 7 -16.79 20.26 -22.87
N GLN A 8 -16.17 20.70 -23.97
CA GLN A 8 -16.73 21.75 -24.83
C GLN A 8 -17.99 21.28 -25.57
N VAL A 9 -18.03 20.02 -26.03
CA VAL A 9 -19.22 19.44 -26.68
C VAL A 9 -20.37 19.28 -25.68
N TRP A 10 -20.09 18.88 -24.44
CA TRP A 10 -21.11 18.77 -23.39
C TRP A 10 -21.66 20.15 -22.95
N ALA A 11 -20.80 21.16 -22.82
CA ALA A 11 -21.21 22.54 -22.51
C ALA A 11 -22.01 23.20 -23.66
N LEU A 12 -21.68 22.88 -24.92
CA LEU A 12 -22.46 23.32 -26.08
C LEU A 12 -23.85 22.66 -26.11
N CYS A 13 -23.97 21.37 -25.79
CA CYS A 13 -25.28 20.68 -25.71
C CYS A 13 -26.20 21.26 -24.62
N LEU A 14 -25.65 21.67 -23.47
CA LEU A 14 -26.43 22.30 -22.39
C LEU A 14 -26.89 23.71 -22.74
N SER A 15 -26.12 24.45 -23.54
CA SER A 15 -26.45 25.81 -23.97
C SER A 15 -27.67 25.84 -24.92
N PHE A 16 -27.81 24.81 -25.76
CA PHE A 16 -28.91 24.68 -26.73
C PHE A 16 -30.26 24.26 -26.13
N CYS A 17 -30.29 23.71 -24.90
CA CYS A 17 -31.54 23.36 -24.23
C CYS A 17 -32.22 24.54 -23.51
N SER A 18 -31.66 25.75 -23.58
CA SER A 18 -32.15 26.91 -22.83
C SER A 18 -32.78 28.05 -23.66
N GLU A 19 -32.86 27.92 -24.99
CA GLU A 19 -33.42 28.98 -25.85
C GLU A 19 -34.84 28.66 -26.35
N SER A 20 -35.71 29.65 -26.19
CA SER A 20 -37.13 29.63 -26.56
C SER A 20 -37.37 29.52 -28.07
N PRO A 21 -38.53 28.99 -28.51
CA PRO A 21 -38.78 28.58 -29.89
C PRO A 21 -39.14 29.75 -30.83
N SER A 22 -38.19 30.64 -31.13
CA SER A 22 -38.41 31.72 -32.12
C SER A 22 -37.31 31.95 -33.16
N ASP A 23 -36.23 31.16 -33.21
CA ASP A 23 -35.17 31.29 -34.23
C ASP A 23 -34.88 29.97 -34.96
N MET A 24 -35.92 29.38 -35.55
CA MET A 24 -35.88 28.04 -36.17
C MET A 24 -35.44 28.05 -37.66
N GLY A 25 -34.70 29.08 -38.11
CA GLY A 25 -34.36 29.28 -39.54
C GLY A 25 -32.90 29.02 -39.94
N VAL A 26 -31.94 29.17 -39.02
CA VAL A 26 -30.49 29.22 -39.40
C VAL A 26 -29.65 28.09 -38.77
N ASN A 27 -30.23 27.26 -37.90
CA ASN A 27 -29.48 26.28 -37.11
C ASN A 27 -29.60 24.82 -37.58
N ILE A 28 -30.44 24.51 -38.56
CA ILE A 28 -30.61 23.12 -39.04
C ILE A 28 -29.35 22.61 -39.73
N TYR A 29 -28.66 23.44 -40.52
CA TYR A 29 -27.46 23.01 -41.24
C TYR A 29 -26.26 22.74 -40.31
N ARG A 30 -26.10 23.53 -39.23
CA ARG A 30 -25.03 23.30 -38.23
C ARG A 30 -25.33 22.10 -37.34
N VAL A 31 -26.58 21.89 -36.96
CA VAL A 31 -27.03 20.71 -36.21
C VAL A 31 -26.89 19.45 -37.08
N PHE A 32 -27.24 19.50 -38.37
CA PHE A 32 -27.02 18.37 -39.29
C PHE A 32 -25.55 18.06 -39.51
N VAL A 33 -24.68 19.08 -39.62
CA VAL A 33 -23.23 18.86 -39.75
C VAL A 33 -22.66 18.28 -38.45
N LEU A 34 -23.04 18.80 -37.29
CA LEU A 34 -22.62 18.25 -36.00
C LEU A 34 -23.15 16.82 -35.77
N LEU A 35 -24.41 16.54 -36.09
CA LEU A 35 -25.01 15.21 -36.03
C LEU A 35 -24.39 14.26 -37.06
N SER A 36 -24.03 14.73 -38.25
CA SER A 36 -23.32 13.91 -39.23
C SER A 36 -21.92 13.59 -38.74
N PHE A 37 -21.18 14.58 -38.20
CA PHE A 37 -19.85 14.36 -37.62
C PHE A 37 -19.92 13.43 -36.39
N LEU A 38 -20.92 13.58 -35.51
CA LEU A 38 -21.18 12.64 -34.42
C LEU A 38 -21.54 11.24 -34.93
N SER A 39 -22.33 11.13 -36.01
CA SER A 39 -22.67 9.84 -36.62
C SER A 39 -21.47 9.16 -37.29
N PHE A 40 -20.55 9.93 -37.88
CA PHE A 40 -19.30 9.40 -38.45
C PHE A 40 -18.35 8.94 -37.35
N VAL A 41 -18.20 9.70 -36.26
CA VAL A 41 -17.35 9.34 -35.12
C VAL A 41 -17.93 8.16 -34.31
N LEU A 42 -19.26 8.04 -34.23
CA LEU A 42 -19.93 6.89 -33.58
C LEU A 42 -19.94 5.63 -34.47
N CYS A 43 -19.84 5.75 -35.79
CA CYS A 43 -19.76 4.61 -36.71
C CYS A 43 -18.43 3.84 -36.61
N ASP A 44 -17.34 4.49 -36.22
CA ASP A 44 -16.03 3.83 -36.03
C ASP A 44 -15.88 3.12 -34.67
N LEU A 45 -16.81 3.34 -33.73
CA LEU A 45 -16.77 2.86 -32.33
C LEU A 45 -17.65 1.62 -32.07
N ASN A 46 -17.93 0.82 -33.09
CA ASN A 46 -18.94 -0.24 -32.99
C ASN A 46 -18.44 -1.64 -33.33
N LEU A 47 -17.12 -1.89 -33.26
CA LEU A 47 -16.56 -3.22 -33.44
C LEU A 47 -16.79 -4.06 -32.17
N GLN A 48 -17.34 -5.25 -32.35
CA GLN A 48 -17.62 -6.19 -31.27
C GLN A 48 -16.34 -6.90 -30.79
N GLU A 49 -16.43 -7.53 -29.62
CA GLU A 49 -15.34 -8.34 -29.09
C GLU A 49 -15.01 -9.50 -30.04
N ASP A 50 -13.71 -9.78 -30.18
CA ASP A 50 -13.10 -10.74 -31.10
C ASP A 50 -13.19 -10.39 -32.61
N GLU A 51 -13.69 -9.18 -32.98
CA GLU A 51 -13.65 -8.69 -34.36
C GLU A 51 -12.26 -8.17 -34.77
N PRO A 52 -11.87 -8.29 -36.06
CA PRO A 52 -10.62 -7.75 -36.56
C PRO A 52 -10.65 -6.22 -36.59
N CYS A 53 -9.51 -5.61 -36.27
CA CYS A 53 -9.34 -4.16 -36.28
C CYS A 53 -7.98 -3.78 -36.88
N VAL A 54 -7.82 -2.50 -37.21
CA VAL A 54 -6.54 -1.95 -37.70
C VAL A 54 -6.20 -0.71 -36.89
N THR A 55 -5.02 -0.71 -36.29
CA THR A 55 -4.48 0.43 -35.51
C THR A 55 -3.05 0.71 -35.97
N ASP A 56 -2.73 1.96 -36.29
CA ASP A 56 -1.44 2.38 -36.86
C ASP A 56 -0.95 1.54 -38.07
N GLY A 57 -1.89 1.09 -38.90
CA GLY A 57 -1.59 0.25 -40.08
C GLY A 57 -1.25 -1.21 -39.76
N LEU A 58 -1.48 -1.66 -38.52
CA LEU A 58 -1.29 -3.03 -38.07
C LEU A 58 -2.63 -3.71 -37.80
N ASN A 59 -2.76 -4.96 -38.24
CA ASN A 59 -3.93 -5.78 -37.95
C ASN A 59 -3.92 -6.21 -36.47
N GLY A 60 -5.04 -6.05 -35.80
CA GLY A 60 -5.27 -6.49 -34.43
C GLY A 60 -6.63 -7.14 -34.25
N THR A 61 -7.01 -7.37 -33.00
CA THR A 61 -8.31 -7.92 -32.62
C THR A 61 -8.91 -7.10 -31.48
N CYS A 62 -10.18 -6.73 -31.60
CA CYS A 62 -10.92 -6.02 -30.57
C CYS A 62 -11.16 -6.92 -29.37
N VAL A 63 -10.59 -6.61 -28.22
CA VAL A 63 -10.76 -7.41 -26.99
C VAL A 63 -10.92 -6.51 -25.77
N GLY A 64 -11.55 -6.99 -24.71
CA GLY A 64 -11.59 -6.27 -23.43
C GLY A 64 -10.18 -5.86 -22.97
N ILE A 65 -10.03 -4.68 -22.39
CA ILE A 65 -8.71 -4.09 -22.08
C ILE A 65 -7.80 -5.00 -21.24
N PHE A 66 -8.36 -5.83 -20.36
CA PHE A 66 -7.61 -6.77 -19.52
C PHE A 66 -7.20 -8.07 -20.25
N ARG A 67 -7.80 -8.36 -21.42
CA ARG A 67 -7.37 -9.46 -22.31
C ARG A 67 -6.16 -9.09 -23.18
N CYS A 68 -5.81 -7.81 -23.26
CA CYS A 68 -4.66 -7.30 -24.01
C CYS A 68 -3.53 -6.85 -23.07
N PRO A 69 -2.55 -7.72 -22.74
CA PRO A 69 -1.60 -7.49 -21.65
C PRO A 69 -0.86 -6.14 -21.69
N SER A 70 -0.35 -5.73 -22.86
CA SER A 70 0.35 -4.44 -22.97
C SER A 70 -0.59 -3.24 -22.79
N ALA A 71 -1.82 -3.32 -23.32
CA ALA A 71 -2.83 -2.28 -23.15
C ALA A 71 -3.29 -2.20 -21.69
N SER A 72 -3.45 -3.34 -21.01
CA SER A 72 -3.78 -3.38 -19.58
C SER A 72 -2.71 -2.68 -18.75
N LEU A 73 -1.42 -2.96 -19.00
CA LEU A 73 -0.33 -2.29 -18.29
C LEU A 73 -0.32 -0.78 -18.56
N SER A 74 -0.39 -0.34 -19.82
CA SER A 74 -0.47 1.08 -20.15
C SER A 74 -1.65 1.78 -19.47
N TYR A 75 -2.81 1.12 -19.41
CA TYR A 75 -4.00 1.63 -18.73
C TYR A 75 -3.79 1.75 -17.22
N LEU A 76 -3.22 0.72 -16.60
CA LEU A 76 -2.92 0.70 -15.17
C LEU A 76 -1.88 1.77 -14.79
N TYR A 77 -0.82 1.95 -15.58
CA TYR A 77 0.16 3.02 -15.36
C TYR A 77 -0.43 4.41 -15.54
N ALA A 78 -1.24 4.62 -16.58
CA ALA A 78 -1.93 5.88 -16.83
C ALA A 78 -2.93 6.22 -15.71
N ASN A 79 -3.64 5.23 -15.15
CA ASN A 79 -4.57 5.43 -14.04
C ASN A 79 -3.89 5.59 -12.68
N ALA A 80 -2.77 4.88 -12.46
CA ALA A 80 -1.87 5.18 -11.34
C ALA A 80 -1.20 6.57 -11.49
N GLY A 81 -1.40 7.18 -12.66
CA GLY A 81 -1.11 8.55 -13.04
C GLY A 81 0.33 8.81 -13.42
N TYR A 82 1.17 7.78 -13.60
CA TYR A 82 2.51 7.94 -14.18
C TYR A 82 2.35 8.74 -15.47
N VAL A 83 3.00 9.92 -15.56
CA VAL A 83 2.84 10.82 -16.70
C VAL A 83 4.07 10.66 -17.57
N LYS A 84 3.86 10.45 -18.88
CA LYS A 84 4.94 10.50 -19.86
C LYS A 84 5.42 11.94 -20.00
N THR A 85 6.56 12.28 -19.39
CA THR A 85 7.20 13.60 -19.55
C THR A 85 8.52 13.44 -20.29
N PRO A 86 8.96 14.42 -21.11
CA PRO A 86 10.22 14.33 -21.86
C PRO A 86 11.47 14.16 -20.97
N ASP A 87 11.37 14.59 -19.72
CA ASP A 87 12.47 14.64 -18.74
C ASP A 87 12.44 13.45 -17.74
N GLU A 88 11.39 12.63 -17.74
CA GLU A 88 11.29 11.43 -16.90
C GLU A 88 11.43 10.14 -17.73
N ILE A 89 12.09 9.11 -17.17
CA ILE A 89 12.48 7.88 -17.87
C ILE A 89 11.31 6.85 -17.94
N TYR A 90 10.06 7.27 -17.65
CA TYR A 90 8.90 6.38 -17.74
C TYR A 90 8.44 6.25 -19.19
N ASP A 91 8.62 5.08 -19.79
CA ASP A 91 8.20 4.80 -21.16
C ASP A 91 7.32 3.55 -21.20
N TYR A 92 6.05 3.79 -21.50
CA TYR A 92 5.06 2.77 -21.80
C TYR A 92 4.29 3.16 -23.08
N PRO A 93 3.75 2.17 -23.82
CA PRO A 93 3.06 2.41 -25.09
C PRO A 93 1.82 3.29 -24.91
N GLU A 94 1.47 4.06 -25.93
CA GLU A 94 0.16 4.72 -25.98
C GLU A 94 -0.96 3.68 -25.91
N LEU A 95 -2.11 4.09 -25.35
CA LEU A 95 -3.28 3.23 -25.30
C LEU A 95 -3.76 2.94 -26.74
N PRO A 96 -4.09 1.69 -27.08
CA PRO A 96 -4.59 1.37 -28.41
C PRO A 96 -5.93 2.03 -28.70
N ASP A 97 -6.29 2.09 -29.99
CA ASP A 97 -7.60 2.56 -30.43
C ASP A 97 -8.74 1.78 -29.76
N ILE A 98 -9.79 2.50 -29.37
CA ILE A 98 -10.97 1.93 -28.74
C ILE A 98 -11.90 1.42 -29.85
N CYS A 99 -12.22 0.13 -29.79
CA CYS A 99 -13.17 -0.53 -30.68
C CYS A 99 -14.62 -0.26 -30.29
N SER A 100 -14.93 -0.38 -28.98
CA SER A 100 -16.26 -0.20 -28.39
C SER A 100 -16.17 -0.17 -26.85
N TYR A 101 -17.31 -0.16 -26.15
CA TYR A 101 -17.37 -0.27 -24.69
C TYR A 101 -18.32 -1.40 -24.27
N LYS A 102 -17.97 -2.11 -23.21
CA LYS A 102 -18.78 -3.18 -22.61
C LYS A 102 -18.80 -3.00 -21.10
N ASN A 103 -19.99 -2.74 -20.54
CA ASN A 103 -20.17 -2.47 -19.10
C ASN A 103 -19.23 -1.36 -18.57
N GLU A 104 -19.14 -0.25 -19.30
CA GLU A 104 -18.24 0.89 -18.99
C GLU A 104 -16.73 0.59 -19.12
N GLU A 105 -16.34 -0.65 -19.40
CA GLU A 105 -14.96 -1.02 -19.72
C GLU A 105 -14.68 -0.84 -21.23
N PRO A 106 -13.51 -0.31 -21.63
CA PRO A 106 -13.13 -0.18 -23.02
C PRO A 106 -12.76 -1.55 -23.64
N VAL A 107 -13.25 -1.78 -24.85
CA VAL A 107 -12.78 -2.82 -25.78
C VAL A 107 -11.75 -2.16 -26.70
N VAL A 108 -10.53 -2.69 -26.77
CA VAL A 108 -9.39 -2.05 -27.46
C VAL A 108 -8.86 -2.92 -28.60
N CYS A 109 -8.31 -2.28 -29.63
CA CYS A 109 -7.67 -2.98 -30.73
C CYS A 109 -6.30 -3.55 -30.31
N CYS A 110 -6.25 -4.82 -29.95
CA CYS A 110 -5.04 -5.46 -29.43
C CYS A 110 -4.16 -6.03 -30.56
N THR A 111 -2.88 -5.69 -30.54
CA THR A 111 -1.86 -6.20 -31.47
C THR A 111 -0.88 -7.17 -30.82
N ASP A 112 -1.16 -7.64 -29.60
CA ASP A 112 -0.28 -8.53 -28.86
C ASP A 112 -0.35 -9.97 -29.37
N CYS A 113 0.78 -10.65 -29.42
CA CYS A 113 0.86 -12.04 -29.86
C CYS A 113 0.12 -13.02 -28.96
N ASN A 114 -0.09 -12.66 -27.70
CA ASN A 114 -0.70 -13.52 -26.68
C ASN A 114 -1.83 -12.77 -25.98
N ILE A 115 -2.96 -12.66 -26.67
CA ILE A 115 -4.22 -12.22 -26.08
C ILE A 115 -4.62 -13.25 -25.03
N SER A 116 -4.83 -12.80 -23.79
CA SER A 116 -5.08 -13.68 -22.65
C SER A 116 -6.54 -13.69 -22.28
N ASN A 117 -7.19 -14.85 -22.38
CA ASN A 117 -8.54 -15.04 -21.85
C ASN A 117 -8.58 -15.08 -20.31
N ALA A 118 -7.42 -15.22 -19.65
CA ALA A 118 -7.30 -15.25 -18.20
C ALA A 118 -7.18 -13.85 -17.57
N GLU A 119 -7.12 -12.79 -18.39
CA GLU A 119 -7.13 -11.40 -17.93
C GLU A 119 -6.13 -11.07 -16.80
N PRO A 120 -4.82 -11.32 -17.03
CA PRO A 120 -3.81 -11.47 -15.97
C PRO A 120 -3.57 -10.20 -15.15
N PHE A 121 -4.07 -9.04 -15.61
CA PHE A 121 -3.92 -7.75 -14.92
C PHE A 121 -5.23 -7.17 -14.42
N ARG A 122 -6.36 -7.91 -14.51
CA ARG A 122 -7.68 -7.41 -14.07
C ARG A 122 -7.69 -7.04 -12.60
N HIS A 123 -7.01 -7.82 -11.77
CA HIS A 123 -6.89 -7.58 -10.34
C HIS A 123 -5.53 -6.99 -9.98
N THR A 124 -4.92 -6.18 -10.85
CA THR A 124 -3.60 -5.59 -10.60
C THR A 124 -3.70 -4.10 -10.31
N SER A 125 -2.95 -3.62 -9.32
CA SER A 125 -2.67 -2.20 -9.10
C SER A 125 -1.20 -1.89 -9.35
N ILE A 126 -0.88 -0.68 -9.78
CA ILE A 126 0.53 -0.24 -9.89
C ILE A 126 0.93 0.41 -8.57
N GLY A 127 1.88 -0.20 -7.88
CA GLY A 127 2.46 0.40 -6.67
C GLY A 127 3.38 1.60 -7.01
N PRO A 128 3.68 2.49 -6.04
CA PRO A 128 4.55 3.66 -6.20
C PRO A 128 5.94 3.47 -6.83
N LEU A 129 6.50 2.25 -6.83
CA LEU A 129 7.74 1.91 -7.53
C LEU A 129 7.53 1.50 -9.01
N GLY A 130 6.30 1.62 -9.51
CA GLY A 130 5.92 1.18 -10.85
C GLY A 130 5.71 -0.33 -10.95
N MET A 131 5.82 -1.10 -9.86
CA MET A 131 5.62 -2.54 -9.91
C MET A 131 4.12 -2.91 -9.93
N PRO A 132 3.68 -3.73 -10.89
CA PRO A 132 2.38 -4.39 -10.83
C PRO A 132 2.28 -5.23 -9.56
N LYS A 133 1.23 -5.03 -8.79
CA LYS A 133 0.89 -5.80 -7.60
C LYS A 133 -0.48 -6.41 -7.79
N ASP A 134 -0.54 -7.71 -7.62
CA ASP A 134 -1.81 -8.42 -7.59
C ASP A 134 -2.60 -8.01 -6.34
N ASN A 135 -3.89 -7.72 -6.52
CA ASN A 135 -4.85 -7.38 -5.50
C ASN A 135 -5.46 -8.66 -4.88
N GLU A 136 -5.22 -9.84 -5.46
CA GLU A 136 -5.64 -11.10 -4.86
C GLU A 136 -4.80 -11.40 -3.61
N GLY A 137 -5.45 -11.44 -2.45
CA GLY A 137 -4.78 -11.66 -1.17
C GLY A 137 -5.60 -11.21 0.03
N PRO A 138 -4.97 -11.17 1.21
CA PRO A 138 -5.62 -10.72 2.44
C PRO A 138 -6.16 -9.29 2.33
N VAL A 139 -7.24 -8.98 3.04
CA VAL A 139 -7.90 -7.66 3.02
C VAL A 139 -6.95 -6.52 3.37
N ALA A 140 -5.98 -6.76 4.25
CA ALA A 140 -4.95 -5.80 4.61
C ALA A 140 -4.13 -5.35 3.40
N TRP A 141 -3.89 -6.26 2.45
CA TRP A 141 -3.17 -5.95 1.23
C TRP A 141 -4.02 -5.13 0.26
N SER A 142 -5.29 -5.50 0.05
CA SER A 142 -6.18 -4.71 -0.82
C SER A 142 -6.39 -3.29 -0.26
N LYS A 143 -6.57 -3.15 1.06
CA LYS A 143 -6.72 -1.86 1.73
C LYS A 143 -5.47 -1.00 1.63
N CYS A 144 -4.28 -1.59 1.80
CA CYS A 144 -3.00 -0.93 1.51
C CYS A 144 -3.00 -0.31 0.10
N LEU A 145 -3.42 -1.06 -0.91
CA LEU A 145 -3.48 -0.57 -2.29
C LEU A 145 -4.56 0.50 -2.49
N ASP A 146 -5.69 0.44 -1.79
CA ASP A 146 -6.72 1.46 -1.85
C ASP A 146 -6.22 2.80 -1.29
N TYR A 147 -5.48 2.78 -0.17
CA TYR A 147 -4.83 3.97 0.37
C TYR A 147 -3.86 4.61 -0.62
N LEU A 148 -3.13 3.81 -1.41
CA LEU A 148 -2.22 4.32 -2.44
C LEU A 148 -2.96 5.01 -3.59
N LYS A 149 -4.14 4.53 -3.97
CA LYS A 149 -4.92 5.09 -5.09
C LYS A 149 -5.48 6.47 -4.78
N VAL A 150 -5.80 6.74 -3.51
CA VAL A 150 -6.48 7.98 -3.08
C VAL A 150 -5.53 9.05 -2.56
N LEU A 151 -4.21 8.84 -2.64
CA LEU A 151 -3.24 9.82 -2.18
C LEU A 151 -3.40 11.15 -2.93
N PRO A 152 -3.47 12.29 -2.22
CA PRO A 152 -3.68 13.60 -2.87
C PRO A 152 -2.44 14.12 -3.61
N TYR A 153 -1.37 13.32 -3.66
CA TYR A 153 -0.13 13.61 -4.35
C TYR A 153 0.42 12.31 -4.96
N PRO A 154 1.15 12.40 -6.08
CA PRO A 154 1.85 11.26 -6.65
C PRO A 154 2.96 10.84 -5.69
N CYS A 155 2.67 9.88 -4.80
CA CYS A 155 3.68 9.06 -4.17
C CYS A 155 4.25 8.14 -5.25
N ARG A 156 5.16 8.67 -6.06
CA ARG A 156 5.84 7.89 -7.11
C ARG A 156 7.33 8.01 -6.92
N ALA A 157 8.01 6.88 -6.95
CA ALA A 157 9.45 6.88 -7.04
C ALA A 157 9.90 7.29 -8.45
N GLN A 158 11.10 7.85 -8.54
CA GLN A 158 11.99 7.58 -9.68
C GLN A 158 12.36 6.10 -9.63
N GLY A 159 11.41 5.24 -9.98
CA GLY A 159 11.68 3.85 -10.31
C GLY A 159 11.85 3.80 -11.81
N ASP A 160 13.01 3.39 -12.29
CA ASP A 160 13.20 3.18 -13.73
C ASP A 160 12.45 1.90 -14.09
N PHE A 161 11.24 2.05 -14.64
CA PHE A 161 10.52 0.94 -15.27
C PHE A 161 10.18 1.25 -16.71
N ARG A 162 10.19 0.22 -17.55
CA ARG A 162 9.90 0.37 -18.98
C ARG A 162 9.01 -0.76 -19.45
N VAL A 163 7.89 -0.42 -20.10
CA VAL A 163 7.06 -1.38 -20.85
C VAL A 163 7.46 -1.25 -22.32
N GLN A 164 8.23 -2.21 -22.84
CA GLN A 164 8.64 -2.19 -24.25
C GLN A 164 7.80 -3.16 -25.05
N LYS A 165 7.23 -2.70 -26.18
CA LYS A 165 6.66 -3.58 -27.21
C LYS A 165 7.73 -3.90 -28.26
N PHE A 166 7.84 -5.17 -28.62
CA PHE A 166 8.75 -5.68 -29.66
C PHE A 166 7.94 -6.34 -30.76
N TRP A 167 8.13 -5.90 -32.00
CA TRP A 167 7.50 -6.52 -33.15
C TRP A 167 8.12 -7.88 -33.46
N LYS A 168 7.29 -8.91 -33.55
CA LYS A 168 7.66 -10.27 -33.97
C LYS A 168 7.24 -10.47 -35.42
N GLU A 169 8.19 -10.23 -36.33
CA GLU A 169 7.95 -10.34 -37.77
C GLU A 169 7.40 -11.71 -38.21
N SER A 170 7.86 -12.80 -37.59
CA SER A 170 7.40 -14.16 -37.90
C SER A 170 5.93 -14.42 -37.53
N LYS A 171 5.37 -13.65 -36.60
CA LYS A 171 3.99 -13.80 -36.11
C LYS A 171 3.11 -12.61 -36.44
N LYS A 172 3.67 -11.53 -37.00
CA LYS A 172 2.97 -10.28 -37.33
C LYS A 172 2.20 -9.69 -36.14
N CYS A 173 2.83 -9.67 -34.97
CA CYS A 173 2.25 -9.18 -33.72
C CYS A 173 3.34 -8.64 -32.77
N HIS A 174 2.93 -8.01 -31.67
CA HIS A 174 3.82 -7.52 -30.63
C HIS A 174 3.97 -8.48 -29.45
N THR A 175 5.20 -8.65 -28.96
CA THR A 175 5.47 -9.14 -27.59
C THR A 175 5.81 -7.96 -26.69
N PHE A 176 5.66 -8.08 -25.37
CA PHE A 176 6.03 -7.01 -24.43
C PHE A 176 6.99 -7.52 -23.35
N GLN A 177 7.78 -6.60 -22.79
CA GLN A 177 8.66 -6.83 -21.63
C GLN A 177 8.49 -5.67 -20.65
N LEU A 178 8.62 -5.99 -19.36
CA LEU A 178 8.61 -5.03 -18.26
C LEU A 178 9.93 -5.10 -17.50
N ASP A 179 10.70 -4.01 -17.52
CA ASP A 179 12.01 -3.89 -16.86
C ASP A 179 11.94 -3.00 -15.62
N PHE A 180 12.79 -3.24 -14.61
CA PHE A 180 12.91 -2.45 -13.37
C PHE A 180 14.37 -2.22 -12.96
N ALA A 181 14.72 -1.05 -12.42
CA ALA A 181 15.99 -0.82 -11.72
C ALA A 181 15.80 -0.12 -10.35
N PHE A 182 16.55 -0.59 -9.34
CA PHE A 182 16.47 -0.14 -7.95
C PHE A 182 17.77 0.51 -7.48
N ARG A 183 17.67 1.53 -6.62
CA ARG A 183 18.77 2.03 -5.79
C ARG A 183 18.27 2.18 -4.35
N SER A 184 18.89 1.48 -3.40
CA SER A 184 18.63 1.66 -1.97
C SER A 184 19.86 2.27 -1.30
N PRO A 185 19.73 3.34 -0.51
CA PRO A 185 20.80 3.76 0.40
C PRO A 185 20.98 2.75 1.54
N VAL A 186 22.21 2.62 2.06
CA VAL A 186 22.58 1.77 3.20
C VAL A 186 23.17 2.66 4.30
N GLY A 187 22.72 2.48 5.55
CA GLY A 187 23.28 3.13 6.75
C GLY A 187 22.22 3.75 7.68
N GLY A 188 22.45 3.70 8.99
CA GLY A 188 21.59 4.33 9.99
C GLY A 188 21.68 5.86 9.94
N ARG A 189 20.54 6.55 10.09
CA ARG A 189 20.47 8.02 10.02
C ARG A 189 19.26 8.60 10.77
N MET A 190 19.30 9.91 10.98
CA MET A 190 18.10 10.65 11.38
C MET A 190 17.06 10.60 10.25
N ALA A 191 15.80 10.44 10.63
CA ALA A 191 14.69 10.54 9.69
C ALA A 191 14.57 11.98 9.17
N GLU A 192 14.16 12.11 7.92
CA GLU A 192 13.71 13.36 7.37
C GLU A 192 12.25 13.62 7.75
N ARG A 193 11.85 14.90 7.72
CA ARG A 193 10.46 15.25 8.02
C ARG A 193 9.54 14.61 6.99
N TRP A 194 8.47 13.97 7.47
CA TRP A 194 7.47 13.25 6.65
C TRP A 194 7.94 11.94 6.04
N GLU A 195 9.14 11.48 6.38
CA GLU A 195 9.66 10.22 5.83
C GLU A 195 8.88 8.99 6.30
N PHE A 196 8.48 8.95 7.58
CA PHE A 196 7.70 7.86 8.15
C PHE A 196 6.32 8.37 8.62
N PRO A 197 5.40 8.64 7.68
CA PRO A 197 4.14 9.33 7.96
C PRO A 197 3.15 8.49 8.81
N HIS A 198 3.39 7.19 8.94
CA HIS A 198 2.61 6.25 9.75
C HIS A 198 3.07 6.16 11.20
N MET A 199 4.19 6.80 11.58
CA MET A 199 4.74 6.70 12.93
C MET A 199 3.83 7.34 13.97
N VAL A 200 3.67 6.62 15.09
CA VAL A 200 2.88 7.07 16.24
C VAL A 200 3.77 7.13 17.47
N LEU A 201 3.60 8.17 18.28
CA LEU A 201 4.11 8.23 19.64
C LEU A 201 2.94 8.10 20.63
N LEU A 202 3.02 7.15 21.55
CA LEU A 202 1.94 6.80 22.49
C LEU A 202 2.12 7.49 23.85
N GLY A 203 1.03 8.11 24.32
CA GLY A 203 0.96 8.93 25.52
C GLY A 203 0.09 8.33 26.62
N TYR A 204 0.55 8.47 27.87
CA TYR A 204 -0.07 7.92 29.07
C TYR A 204 -0.32 9.01 30.12
N GLY A 205 -1.39 8.85 30.89
CA GLY A 205 -1.82 9.77 31.94
C GLY A 205 -3.22 10.34 31.71
N ASP A 206 -3.71 11.08 32.70
CA ASP A 206 -5.10 11.56 32.73
C ASP A 206 -5.33 12.82 31.88
N GLU A 207 -4.28 13.65 31.73
CA GLU A 207 -4.34 14.89 30.96
C GLU A 207 -3.30 14.91 29.84
N GLN A 208 -3.72 15.33 28.64
CA GLN A 208 -2.88 15.39 27.45
C GLN A 208 -1.64 16.29 27.63
N LYS A 209 -1.76 17.39 28.40
CA LYS A 209 -0.66 18.35 28.61
C LYS A 209 0.48 17.78 29.45
N SER A 210 0.16 16.92 30.40
CA SER A 210 1.12 16.23 31.28
C SER A 210 1.39 14.79 30.84
N ALA A 211 0.84 14.37 29.71
CA ALA A 211 0.98 13.02 29.20
C ALA A 211 2.46 12.68 29.01
N GLN A 212 2.84 11.49 29.45
CA GLN A 212 4.16 10.94 29.28
C GLN A 212 4.20 10.06 28.03
N TRP A 213 5.24 10.19 27.21
CA TRP A 213 5.29 9.56 25.89
C TRP A 213 6.39 8.49 25.82
N PHE A 214 6.01 7.21 25.74
CA PHE A 214 6.97 6.10 25.96
C PHE A 214 7.00 5.00 24.91
N CYS A 215 5.90 4.74 24.20
CA CYS A 215 5.89 3.68 23.18
C CYS A 215 5.68 4.27 21.79
N GLY A 216 6.09 3.51 20.80
CA GLY A 216 5.73 3.71 19.41
C GLY A 216 4.43 3.00 19.04
N GLY A 217 3.94 3.32 17.86
CA GLY A 217 2.89 2.60 17.17
C GLY A 217 2.96 2.89 15.67
N THR A 218 2.08 2.26 14.92
CA THR A 218 1.95 2.44 13.48
C THR A 218 0.50 2.65 13.09
N VAL A 219 0.19 3.72 12.39
CA VAL A 219 -1.13 3.91 11.77
C VAL A 219 -1.32 2.86 10.68
N ILE A 220 -2.41 2.12 10.72
CA ILE A 220 -2.74 1.07 9.73
C ILE A 220 -4.08 1.29 9.03
N SER A 221 -4.94 2.15 9.60
CA SER A 221 -6.18 2.61 8.98
C SER A 221 -6.62 3.96 9.57
N GLU A 222 -7.74 4.49 9.10
CA GLU A 222 -8.33 5.76 9.51
C GLU A 222 -8.67 5.82 11.00
N ARG A 223 -8.77 4.68 11.68
CA ARG A 223 -9.09 4.62 13.11
C ARG A 223 -8.20 3.70 13.93
N PHE A 224 -7.32 2.92 13.29
CA PHE A 224 -6.56 1.89 13.99
C PHE A 224 -5.05 2.13 13.94
N ILE A 225 -4.45 1.94 15.09
CA ILE A 225 -3.01 1.99 15.32
C ILE A 225 -2.57 0.61 15.83
N LEU A 226 -1.55 0.05 15.17
CA LEU A 226 -0.86 -1.17 15.58
C LEU A 226 0.26 -0.84 16.57
N THR A 227 0.36 -1.59 17.65
CA THR A 227 1.45 -1.46 18.64
C THR A 227 1.71 -2.79 19.34
N ALA A 228 2.66 -2.82 20.27
CA ALA A 228 2.93 -3.98 21.13
C ALA A 228 1.91 -4.04 22.28
N ALA A 229 1.50 -5.24 22.67
CA ALA A 229 0.54 -5.41 23.76
C ALA A 229 1.08 -4.92 25.10
N HIS A 230 2.38 -5.02 25.35
CA HIS A 230 2.98 -4.48 26.57
C HIS A 230 2.96 -2.94 26.65
N CYS A 231 2.62 -2.24 25.55
CA CYS A 231 2.44 -0.78 25.52
C CYS A 231 1.01 -0.34 25.86
N ILE A 232 0.05 -1.24 26.09
CA ILE A 232 -1.33 -0.82 26.36
C ILE A 232 -1.51 -0.19 27.75
N SER A 233 -0.59 -0.46 28.68
CA SER A 233 -0.62 0.11 30.02
C SER A 233 0.75 0.10 30.68
N THR A 234 0.96 1.01 31.64
CA THR A 234 2.12 1.01 32.51
C THR A 234 1.68 1.00 33.96
N ARG A 235 2.50 0.39 34.85
CA ARG A 235 2.19 0.32 36.28
C ARG A 235 2.06 1.70 36.94
N ALA A 236 2.79 2.70 36.46
CA ALA A 236 2.86 4.02 37.06
C ALA A 236 1.82 5.01 36.51
N LEU A 237 1.41 4.85 35.25
CA LEU A 237 0.61 5.86 34.53
C LEU A 237 -0.72 5.34 34.02
N GLY A 238 -1.03 4.06 34.25
CA GLY A 238 -2.26 3.44 33.78
C GLY A 238 -2.24 3.13 32.30
N ASN A 239 -3.42 3.11 31.68
CA ASN A 239 -3.61 2.76 30.27
C ASN A 239 -3.05 3.83 29.34
N VAL A 240 -2.76 3.43 28.10
CA VAL A 240 -2.51 4.37 27.01
C VAL A 240 -3.77 5.20 26.77
N SER A 241 -3.62 6.52 26.71
CA SER A 241 -4.73 7.48 26.57
C SER A 241 -4.68 8.24 25.25
N TYR A 242 -3.48 8.43 24.69
CA TYR A 242 -3.27 9.32 23.54
C TYR A 242 -2.35 8.71 22.48
N ALA A 243 -2.59 9.05 21.23
CA ALA A 243 -1.70 8.80 20.09
C ALA A 243 -1.35 10.12 19.42
N ALA A 244 -0.06 10.43 19.30
CA ALA A 244 0.45 11.59 18.58
C ALA A 244 1.03 11.16 17.22
N LEU A 245 0.61 11.84 16.17
CA LEU A 245 0.93 11.57 14.77
C LEU A 245 1.54 12.81 14.10
N GLY A 246 2.27 12.62 13.01
CA GLY A 246 2.78 13.73 12.18
C GLY A 246 3.90 14.56 12.81
N LEU A 247 4.53 14.08 13.88
CA LEU A 247 5.70 14.71 14.48
C LEU A 247 6.98 14.09 13.95
N LEU A 248 8.03 14.91 13.80
CA LEU A 248 9.41 14.41 13.58
C LEU A 248 10.18 14.45 14.89
N LYS A 249 9.98 15.52 15.67
CA LYS A 249 10.71 15.77 16.93
C LYS A 249 9.77 15.78 18.12
N ARG A 250 10.23 15.29 19.26
CA ARG A 250 9.53 15.41 20.55
C ARG A 250 9.44 16.87 21.03
N THR A 251 10.33 17.72 20.52
CA THR A 251 10.33 19.19 20.72
C THR A 251 9.61 19.96 19.62
N ASP A 252 9.01 19.31 18.62
CA ASP A 252 8.20 20.02 17.61
C ASP A 252 7.05 20.78 18.31
N PRO A 253 6.67 21.97 17.81
CA PRO A 253 5.52 22.72 18.30
C PRO A 253 4.26 21.84 18.36
N LYS A 254 3.45 21.98 19.42
CA LYS A 254 2.30 21.09 19.68
C LYS A 254 1.23 21.19 18.60
N GLU A 255 1.20 22.28 17.84
CA GLU A 255 0.32 22.49 16.69
C GLU A 255 0.62 21.54 15.53
N LEU A 256 1.86 21.01 15.46
CA LEU A 256 2.24 19.97 14.49
C LEU A 256 1.87 18.56 14.94
N TRP A 257 1.52 18.38 16.23
CA TRP A 257 1.14 17.08 16.76
C TRP A 257 -0.34 16.87 16.47
N ASN A 258 -0.64 15.93 15.58
CA ASN A 258 -2.01 15.46 15.42
C ASN A 258 -2.30 14.43 16.51
N ILE A 259 -2.94 14.86 17.60
CA ILE A 259 -3.17 14.05 18.79
C ILE A 259 -4.60 13.53 18.82
N HIS A 260 -4.74 12.21 18.93
CA HIS A 260 -6.02 11.51 19.05
C HIS A 260 -6.14 10.84 20.41
N ASN A 261 -7.34 10.87 21.00
CA ASN A 261 -7.66 10.05 22.16
C ASN A 261 -7.86 8.58 21.75
N ILE A 262 -7.47 7.67 22.64
CA ILE A 262 -7.73 6.24 22.47
C ILE A 262 -9.11 5.91 23.03
N LYS A 263 -10.00 5.45 22.15
CA LYS A 263 -11.37 5.02 22.48
C LYS A 263 -11.40 3.58 22.99
N ARG A 264 -10.64 2.69 22.33
CA ARG A 264 -10.64 1.25 22.65
C ARG A 264 -9.24 0.68 22.53
N ILE A 265 -8.87 -0.17 23.49
CA ILE A 265 -7.61 -0.91 23.51
C ILE A 265 -7.95 -2.39 23.31
N ILE A 266 -7.34 -3.02 22.31
CA ILE A 266 -7.64 -4.39 21.88
C ILE A 266 -6.34 -5.18 21.82
N PRO A 267 -5.87 -5.74 22.96
CA PRO A 267 -4.75 -6.67 22.94
C PRO A 267 -5.14 -7.97 22.25
N HIS A 268 -4.16 -8.68 21.68
CA HIS A 268 -4.39 -10.04 21.20
C HIS A 268 -4.96 -10.91 22.34
N PRO A 269 -6.00 -11.73 22.10
CA PRO A 269 -6.68 -12.49 23.16
C PRO A 269 -5.77 -13.48 23.90
N GLU A 270 -4.71 -13.95 23.24
CA GLU A 270 -3.72 -14.87 23.82
C GLU A 270 -2.54 -14.14 24.50
N TYR A 271 -2.53 -12.80 24.51
CA TYR A 271 -1.53 -12.05 25.25
C TYR A 271 -1.77 -12.16 26.76
N ASN A 272 -0.82 -12.74 27.47
CA ASN A 272 -0.89 -12.91 28.92
C ASN A 272 0.33 -12.27 29.61
N PRO A 273 0.29 -10.99 30.00
CA PRO A 273 1.45 -10.30 30.58
C PRO A 273 1.91 -11.00 31.88
N PRO A 274 3.23 -11.12 32.14
CA PRO A 274 4.36 -10.50 31.44
C PRO A 274 4.95 -11.36 30.30
N SER A 275 4.19 -12.29 29.72
CA SER A 275 4.61 -13.13 28.59
C SER A 275 5.15 -12.30 27.42
N LYS A 276 6.10 -12.88 26.66
CA LYS A 276 6.65 -12.31 25.42
C LYS A 276 5.99 -12.85 24.15
N TYR A 277 5.05 -13.78 24.27
CA TYR A 277 4.23 -14.26 23.16
C TYR A 277 3.03 -13.36 22.93
N HIS A 278 2.55 -13.30 21.68
CA HIS A 278 1.38 -12.50 21.28
C HIS A 278 1.46 -11.02 21.68
N ASP A 279 2.67 -10.45 21.68
CA ASP A 279 2.92 -9.08 22.11
C ASP A 279 2.53 -8.08 21.00
N ILE A 280 1.22 -7.99 20.74
CA ILE A 280 0.60 -7.16 19.71
C ILE A 280 -0.79 -6.68 20.16
N ALA A 281 -1.10 -5.43 19.87
CA ALA A 281 -2.38 -4.81 20.20
C ALA A 281 -2.81 -3.80 19.12
N LEU A 282 -4.11 -3.61 19.02
CA LEU A 282 -4.73 -2.57 18.24
C LEU A 282 -5.30 -1.49 19.18
N LEU A 283 -5.09 -0.23 18.82
CA LEU A 283 -5.70 0.92 19.46
C LEU A 283 -6.67 1.58 18.48
N GLU A 284 -7.92 1.73 18.89
CA GLU A 284 -8.93 2.47 18.12
C GLU A 284 -8.96 3.92 18.60
N THR A 285 -8.79 4.87 17.68
CA THR A 285 -8.90 6.30 17.97
C THR A 285 -10.37 6.73 18.07
N GLU A 286 -10.62 7.70 18.95
CA GLU A 286 -11.96 8.29 19.10
C GLU A 286 -12.41 9.02 17.82
N THR A 287 -11.48 9.74 17.19
CA THR A 287 -11.69 10.48 15.95
C THR A 287 -10.95 9.84 14.77
N GLU A 288 -11.49 10.03 13.58
CA GLU A 288 -10.83 9.60 12.33
C GLU A 288 -9.52 10.36 12.10
N ILE A 289 -8.52 9.60 11.68
CA ILE A 289 -7.22 10.06 11.24
C ILE A 289 -7.34 10.45 9.78
N ASN A 290 -7.26 11.75 9.51
CA ASN A 290 -7.33 12.28 8.15
C ASN A 290 -5.96 12.13 7.46
N PHE A 291 -5.92 11.32 6.41
CA PHE A 291 -4.70 11.12 5.64
C PHE A 291 -4.37 12.30 4.73
N GLY A 292 -3.08 12.53 4.56
CA GLY A 292 -2.52 13.63 3.77
C GLY A 292 -1.03 13.45 3.54
N LYS A 293 -0.36 14.51 3.07
CA LYS A 293 1.08 14.45 2.72
C LYS A 293 2.00 14.04 3.86
N ASN A 294 1.60 14.34 5.08
CA ASN A 294 2.37 14.15 6.29
C ASN A 294 1.91 12.97 7.15
N LEU A 295 0.81 12.31 6.78
CA LEU A 295 0.19 11.28 7.59
C LEU A 295 -0.50 10.28 6.67
N LEU A 296 0.03 9.06 6.62
CA LEU A 296 -0.46 7.96 5.81
C LEU A 296 -0.41 6.67 6.63
N PRO A 297 -1.30 5.69 6.36
CA PRO A 297 -1.22 4.39 6.98
C PRO A 297 -0.08 3.57 6.36
N ALA A 298 0.50 2.66 7.13
CA ALA A 298 1.39 1.64 6.61
C ALA A 298 0.62 0.40 6.13
N CYS A 299 1.18 -0.30 5.16
CA CYS A 299 0.72 -1.63 4.76
C CYS A 299 1.16 -2.68 5.79
N LEU A 300 0.51 -3.84 5.79
CA LEU A 300 0.90 -4.98 6.60
C LEU A 300 1.53 -6.06 5.71
N ASP A 301 2.63 -6.65 6.19
CA ASP A 301 3.19 -7.83 5.56
C ASP A 301 2.21 -9.01 5.64
N THR A 302 2.00 -9.68 4.51
CA THR A 302 1.10 -10.84 4.38
C THR A 302 1.86 -12.16 4.27
N GLY A 303 3.19 -12.14 4.45
CA GLY A 303 4.02 -13.35 4.44
C GLY A 303 4.31 -13.91 3.05
N LYS A 304 3.95 -13.19 1.98
CA LYS A 304 4.19 -13.60 0.58
C LYS A 304 5.66 -13.50 0.16
N VAL A 305 6.43 -12.60 0.76
CA VAL A 305 7.82 -12.31 0.39
C VAL A 305 8.69 -12.35 1.63
N LYS A 306 9.78 -13.12 1.59
CA LYS A 306 10.78 -13.11 2.67
C LYS A 306 11.50 -11.77 2.70
N VAL A 307 11.54 -11.15 3.86
CA VAL A 307 12.25 -9.88 4.10
C VAL A 307 13.54 -10.20 4.84
N LEU A 308 14.68 -9.92 4.21
CA LEU A 308 16.00 -10.15 4.82
C LEU A 308 16.56 -8.92 5.52
N THR A 309 16.11 -7.74 5.09
CA THR A 309 16.57 -6.46 5.60
C THR A 309 15.36 -5.55 5.77
N ALA A 310 15.26 -4.90 6.92
CA ALA A 310 14.17 -4.01 7.27
C ALA A 310 14.68 -2.83 8.12
N ASP A 311 13.97 -1.71 8.03
CA ASP A 311 14.23 -0.54 8.85
C ASP A 311 13.41 -0.62 10.14
N ALA A 312 14.03 -0.38 11.29
CA ALA A 312 13.33 -0.07 12.52
C ALA A 312 13.43 1.43 12.79
N SER A 313 12.35 2.02 13.30
CA SER A 313 12.30 3.46 13.56
C SER A 313 11.57 3.79 14.85
N GLY A 314 12.04 4.83 15.55
CA GLY A 314 11.40 5.30 16.77
C GLY A 314 12.15 6.43 17.49
N TRP A 315 11.59 6.84 18.62
CA TRP A 315 12.14 7.89 19.51
C TRP A 315 12.73 7.30 20.79
N GLY A 316 13.16 6.04 20.74
CA GLY A 316 13.80 5.34 21.82
C GLY A 316 15.14 5.94 22.22
N ARG A 317 15.73 5.36 23.25
CA ARG A 317 17.01 5.83 23.77
C ARG A 317 18.13 5.61 22.76
N LEU A 318 19.05 6.58 22.67
CA LEU A 318 20.22 6.53 21.77
C LEU A 318 21.34 5.56 22.24
N GLY A 319 20.98 4.57 23.08
CA GLY A 319 21.89 3.59 23.68
C GLY A 319 21.55 3.29 25.16
N HIS A 320 22.29 2.34 25.75
CA HIS A 320 22.12 1.95 27.14
C HIS A 320 22.23 3.15 28.09
N MET A 321 21.22 3.36 28.95
CA MET A 321 21.15 4.46 29.92
C MET A 321 21.30 5.89 29.35
N LYS A 322 21.12 6.07 28.03
CA LYS A 322 21.10 7.40 27.40
C LYS A 322 19.68 7.98 27.37
N ASP A 323 19.60 9.26 27.02
CA ASP A 323 18.34 9.98 26.84
C ASP A 323 17.56 9.45 25.62
N LEU A 324 16.25 9.70 25.64
CA LEU A 324 15.36 9.47 24.49
C LEU A 324 15.77 10.37 23.32
N ALA A 325 15.70 9.84 22.11
CA ALA A 325 15.94 10.64 20.92
C ALA A 325 14.88 11.73 20.78
N ASP A 326 15.31 12.98 20.62
CA ASP A 326 14.40 14.07 20.28
C ASP A 326 13.87 13.91 18.86
N THR A 327 14.76 13.70 17.88
CA THR A 327 14.41 13.47 16.48
C THR A 327 14.22 11.98 16.21
N LEU A 328 13.24 11.62 15.38
CA LEU A 328 12.99 10.24 14.96
C LEU A 328 14.26 9.61 14.36
N GLN A 329 14.62 8.42 14.85
CA GLN A 329 15.79 7.67 14.40
C GLN A 329 15.36 6.52 13.49
N VAL A 330 16.25 6.14 12.56
CA VAL A 330 16.08 5.00 11.67
C VAL A 330 17.35 4.17 11.68
N VAL A 331 17.16 2.86 11.81
CA VAL A 331 18.22 1.87 11.67
C VAL A 331 17.80 0.84 10.64
N ASN A 332 18.74 0.47 9.76
CA ASN A 332 18.62 -0.68 8.90
C ASN A 332 19.14 -1.94 9.62
N LEU A 333 18.34 -2.99 9.69
CA LEU A 333 18.62 -4.25 10.39
C LEU A 333 18.45 -5.45 9.46
N ASN A 334 19.19 -6.51 9.73
CA ASN A 334 19.09 -7.78 9.02
C ASN A 334 18.37 -8.83 9.87
N GLU A 335 17.59 -9.68 9.20
CA GLU A 335 16.99 -10.87 9.80
C GLU A 335 18.09 -11.87 10.20
N PHE A 336 17.99 -12.40 11.41
CA PHE A 336 18.83 -13.48 11.90
C PHE A 336 18.18 -14.83 11.56
N GLU A 337 18.99 -15.87 11.39
CA GLU A 337 18.44 -17.20 11.13
C GLU A 337 17.67 -17.73 12.35
N GLU A 338 16.67 -18.58 12.12
CA GLU A 338 15.83 -19.16 13.16
C GLU A 338 16.64 -19.85 14.27
N THR A 339 17.67 -20.61 13.88
CA THR A 339 18.56 -21.32 14.81
C THR A 339 19.38 -20.36 15.66
N GLU A 340 19.79 -19.23 15.09
CA GLU A 340 20.52 -18.17 15.76
C GLU A 340 19.59 -17.45 16.77
N CYS A 341 18.38 -17.06 16.35
CA CYS A 341 17.37 -16.50 17.23
C CYS A 341 17.04 -17.43 18.41
N ALA A 342 16.83 -18.73 18.15
CA ALA A 342 16.54 -19.70 19.20
C ALA A 342 17.68 -19.85 20.22
N THR A 343 18.93 -19.76 19.76
CA THR A 343 20.11 -19.78 20.62
C THR A 343 20.22 -18.50 21.46
N LEU A 344 19.91 -17.34 20.86
CA LEU A 344 20.03 -16.03 21.49
C LEU A 344 18.88 -15.72 22.46
N PHE A 345 17.71 -16.32 22.25
CA PHE A 345 16.51 -16.21 23.07
C PHE A 345 16.05 -17.57 23.62
N PRO A 346 16.85 -18.17 24.52
CA PRO A 346 16.51 -19.45 25.13
C PRO A 346 15.33 -19.32 26.10
N PRO A 347 14.68 -20.44 26.46
CA PRO A 347 13.60 -20.45 27.42
C PRO A 347 13.94 -19.74 28.75
N HIS A 348 13.05 -18.86 29.20
CA HIS A 348 13.15 -18.23 30.51
C HIS A 348 11.77 -17.88 31.07
N ARG A 349 11.71 -17.31 32.29
CA ARG A 349 10.44 -17.07 33.01
C ARG A 349 9.31 -16.37 32.24
N HIS A 350 9.63 -15.51 31.26
CA HIS A 350 8.65 -14.75 30.46
C HIS A 350 8.58 -15.21 28.99
N LEU A 351 9.45 -16.14 28.60
CA LEU A 351 9.52 -16.76 27.28
C LEU A 351 9.69 -18.27 27.50
N LYS A 352 8.64 -18.91 28.05
CA LYS A 352 8.73 -20.26 28.64
C LYS A 352 9.16 -21.35 27.67
N HIS A 353 8.85 -21.18 26.39
CA HIS A 353 9.18 -22.14 25.33
C HIS A 353 10.35 -21.66 24.46
N GLY A 354 11.00 -20.55 24.82
CA GLY A 354 12.01 -19.93 23.97
C GLY A 354 11.40 -19.20 22.77
N TYR A 355 12.26 -18.80 21.84
CA TYR A 355 11.87 -18.18 20.58
C TYR A 355 10.90 -19.06 19.76
N ASP A 356 9.86 -18.43 19.21
CA ASP A 356 8.89 -19.06 18.30
C ASP A 356 8.90 -18.33 16.95
N HIS A 357 9.51 -18.95 15.94
CA HIS A 357 9.69 -18.34 14.61
C HIS A 357 8.37 -18.03 13.87
N GLU A 358 7.28 -18.74 14.18
CA GLU A 358 5.98 -18.46 13.56
C GLU A 358 5.41 -17.13 14.03
N LYS A 359 5.63 -16.78 15.30
CA LYS A 359 5.00 -15.63 15.97
C LYS A 359 5.97 -14.48 16.18
N GLN A 360 7.27 -14.77 16.14
CA GLN A 360 8.35 -13.86 16.45
C GLN A 360 9.40 -13.89 15.34
N MET A 361 10.15 -12.81 15.23
CA MET A 361 11.33 -12.68 14.37
C MET A 361 12.43 -11.96 15.15
N CYS A 362 13.69 -12.18 14.80
CA CYS A 362 14.77 -11.41 15.39
C CYS A 362 15.63 -10.72 14.33
N TYR A 363 15.84 -9.42 14.54
CA TYR A 363 16.53 -8.53 13.61
C TYR A 363 17.58 -7.74 14.37
N GLY A 364 18.74 -7.56 13.75
CA GLY A 364 19.87 -6.90 14.37
C GLY A 364 20.96 -6.57 13.36
N ASN A 365 22.12 -6.18 13.88
CA ASN A 365 23.35 -6.11 13.10
C ASN A 365 24.40 -7.04 13.75
N HIS A 366 24.97 -7.94 12.95
CA HIS A 366 25.99 -8.89 13.42
C HIS A 366 27.33 -8.25 13.77
N TYR A 367 27.63 -7.08 13.18
CA TYR A 367 28.98 -6.50 13.17
C TYR A 367 29.08 -5.10 13.81
N GLU A 368 27.95 -4.43 14.03
CA GLU A 368 27.89 -3.09 14.60
C GLU A 368 26.92 -3.04 15.79
N ILE A 369 27.14 -2.10 16.70
CA ILE A 369 26.26 -1.86 17.85
C ILE A 369 25.10 -0.97 17.40
N ILE A 370 24.17 -1.56 16.63
CA ILE A 370 22.99 -0.88 16.11
C ILE A 370 21.78 -1.77 16.38
N ASP A 371 20.87 -1.28 17.23
CA ASP A 371 19.72 -2.03 17.72
C ASP A 371 18.58 -1.06 18.09
N THR A 372 17.35 -1.57 18.15
CA THR A 372 16.21 -0.89 18.77
C THR A 372 16.39 -0.83 20.28
N CYS A 373 15.88 0.23 20.92
CA CYS A 373 16.08 0.44 22.34
C CYS A 373 14.78 0.73 23.11
N LYS A 374 14.90 0.82 24.45
CA LYS A 374 13.78 1.26 25.29
C LYS A 374 13.23 2.59 24.77
N GLY A 375 11.93 2.61 24.48
CA GLY A 375 11.22 3.74 23.89
C GLY A 375 10.89 3.58 22.40
N ASP A 376 11.43 2.55 21.73
CA ASP A 376 11.01 2.11 20.39
C ASP A 376 9.94 0.99 20.44
N SER A 377 9.67 0.47 21.65
CA SER A 377 8.64 -0.54 21.93
C SER A 377 7.31 -0.20 21.26
N GLY A 378 6.73 -1.16 20.53
CA GLY A 378 5.50 -0.98 19.77
C GLY A 378 5.65 -0.25 18.44
N GLY A 379 6.83 0.30 18.15
CA GLY A 379 7.16 0.86 16.83
C GLY A 379 7.34 -0.21 15.75
N PRO A 380 7.35 0.19 14.48
CA PRO A 380 7.44 -0.74 13.36
C PRO A 380 8.88 -1.18 13.06
N LEU A 381 9.02 -2.45 12.72
CA LEU A 381 10.02 -2.96 11.80
C LEU A 381 9.37 -3.03 10.42
N GLN A 382 10.00 -2.43 9.41
CA GLN A 382 9.32 -2.10 8.16
C GLN A 382 10.21 -2.10 6.93
N THR A 383 9.59 -2.27 5.78
CA THR A 383 10.28 -2.21 4.48
C THR A 383 9.67 -1.13 3.61
N ASN A 384 10.51 -0.49 2.82
CA ASN A 384 10.07 0.54 1.90
C ASN A 384 9.72 -0.04 0.51
N GLN A 385 8.67 -0.86 0.43
CA GLN A 385 8.21 -1.45 -0.84
C GLN A 385 7.54 -0.43 -1.77
N PHE A 386 7.10 0.72 -1.24
CA PHE A 386 6.26 1.67 -1.96
C PHE A 386 6.71 3.13 -1.81
N LYS A 387 7.99 3.37 -1.50
CA LYS A 387 8.65 4.68 -1.26
C LYS A 387 8.04 5.55 -0.14
N CYS A 388 6.78 5.97 -0.28
CA CYS A 388 6.05 6.80 0.68
C CYS A 388 4.93 6.05 1.39
N GLN A 389 4.86 4.74 1.17
CA GLN A 389 4.17 3.83 2.07
C GLN A 389 5.10 2.70 2.46
N TYR A 390 5.16 2.43 3.75
CA TYR A 390 5.97 1.37 4.31
C TYR A 390 5.11 0.14 4.54
N THR A 391 5.72 -1.04 4.47
CA THR A 391 5.09 -2.30 4.85
C THR A 391 5.67 -2.73 6.19
N VAL A 392 4.82 -2.80 7.21
CA VAL A 392 5.20 -3.28 8.55
C VAL A 392 5.33 -4.79 8.51
N VAL A 393 6.54 -5.27 8.78
CA VAL A 393 6.86 -6.70 8.84
C VAL A 393 6.86 -7.21 10.28
N GLY A 394 7.16 -6.32 11.24
CA GLY A 394 7.24 -6.66 12.65
C GLY A 394 6.88 -5.50 13.57
N VAL A 395 6.53 -5.83 14.81
CA VAL A 395 6.30 -4.86 15.90
C VAL A 395 7.38 -5.04 16.97
N THR A 396 8.09 -3.97 17.34
CA THR A 396 9.17 -4.01 18.34
C THR A 396 8.65 -4.48 19.69
N SER A 397 9.04 -5.68 20.13
CA SER A 397 8.52 -6.31 21.35
C SER A 397 9.52 -6.28 22.50
N SER A 398 10.67 -6.92 22.32
CA SER A 398 11.65 -7.07 23.40
C SER A 398 13.04 -7.33 22.84
N GLY A 399 14.07 -7.24 23.66
CA GLY A 399 15.45 -7.48 23.27
C GLY A 399 16.32 -7.52 24.51
N LYS A 400 17.61 -7.86 24.34
CA LYS A 400 18.59 -7.61 25.40
C LYS A 400 18.79 -6.10 25.56
N ASP A 401 19.52 -5.69 26.59
CA ASP A 401 19.83 -4.27 26.79
C ASP A 401 20.49 -3.70 25.53
N CYS A 402 19.96 -2.57 25.04
CA CYS A 402 20.42 -1.93 23.82
C CYS A 402 21.90 -1.55 23.93
N GLY A 403 22.64 -1.60 22.83
CA GLY A 403 24.05 -1.24 22.83
C GLY A 403 25.01 -2.43 23.05
N ILE A 404 24.52 -3.66 22.89
CA ILE A 404 25.34 -4.88 22.92
C ILE A 404 25.60 -5.33 21.47
N LEU A 405 26.87 -5.49 21.11
CA LEU A 405 27.30 -5.98 19.79
C LEU A 405 26.70 -7.36 19.52
N GLY A 406 26.17 -7.58 18.31
CA GLY A 406 25.66 -8.89 17.88
C GLY A 406 24.44 -9.38 18.65
N SER A 407 23.70 -8.48 19.32
CA SER A 407 22.43 -8.81 19.97
C SER A 407 21.27 -8.31 19.12
N PRO A 408 20.44 -9.19 18.53
CA PRO A 408 19.24 -8.78 17.83
C PRO A 408 18.15 -8.34 18.82
N GLY A 409 17.25 -7.49 18.33
CA GLY A 409 15.93 -7.27 18.91
C GLY A 409 14.95 -8.36 18.47
N MET A 410 13.95 -8.65 19.30
CA MET A 410 12.83 -9.54 19.02
C MET A 410 11.59 -8.71 18.69
N TYR A 411 10.96 -9.07 17.58
CA TYR A 411 9.77 -8.42 17.05
C TYR A 411 8.64 -9.44 16.92
N THR A 412 7.42 -8.99 17.10
CA THR A 412 6.22 -9.79 16.81
C THR A 412 6.02 -9.84 15.30
N ARG A 413 5.91 -11.04 14.70
CA ARG A 413 5.77 -11.24 13.25
C ARG A 413 4.37 -10.86 12.79
N VAL A 414 4.23 -9.73 12.07
CA VAL A 414 2.92 -9.18 11.69
C VAL A 414 2.11 -10.15 10.82
N SER A 415 2.75 -10.81 9.86
CA SER A 415 2.08 -11.72 8.92
C SER A 415 1.30 -12.85 9.58
N TYR A 416 1.73 -13.32 10.75
CA TYR A 416 0.98 -14.32 11.54
C TYR A 416 -0.35 -13.77 12.07
N TYR A 417 -0.40 -12.48 12.40
CA TYR A 417 -1.55 -11.84 13.05
C TYR A 417 -2.48 -11.13 12.06
N VAL A 418 -2.17 -11.10 10.76
CA VAL A 418 -3.02 -10.45 9.74
C VAL A 418 -4.48 -10.91 9.83
N PRO A 419 -4.81 -12.21 9.93
CA PRO A 419 -6.22 -12.63 10.05
C PRO A 419 -6.94 -12.05 11.28
N TRP A 420 -6.24 -11.93 12.41
CA TRP A 420 -6.78 -11.30 13.63
C TRP A 420 -6.96 -9.79 13.45
N ILE A 421 -5.99 -9.12 12.80
CA ILE A 421 -6.07 -7.69 12.51
C ILE A 421 -7.24 -7.39 11.58
N GLU A 422 -7.37 -8.13 10.48
CA GLU A 422 -8.42 -7.94 9.47
C GLU A 422 -9.82 -8.09 10.07
N GLY A 423 -10.04 -9.14 10.88
CA GLY A 423 -11.33 -9.37 11.54
C GLY A 423 -11.76 -8.27 12.53
N ILE A 424 -10.86 -7.36 12.91
CA ILE A 424 -11.14 -6.23 13.81
C ILE A 424 -11.18 -4.91 13.02
N VAL A 425 -10.22 -4.69 12.13
CA VAL A 425 -10.01 -3.41 11.44
C VAL A 425 -10.91 -3.26 10.22
N TRP A 426 -11.13 -4.36 9.48
CA TRP A 426 -11.94 -4.41 8.26
C TRP A 426 -12.92 -5.61 8.29
N PRO A 427 -13.82 -5.67 9.29
CA PRO A 427 -14.66 -6.85 9.51
C PRO A 427 -15.63 -7.12 8.35
N GLU A 428 -16.17 -6.08 7.72
CA GLU A 428 -17.13 -6.23 6.61
C GLU A 428 -16.45 -6.85 5.39
N GLU A 429 -15.30 -6.30 4.99
CA GLU A 429 -14.51 -6.79 3.86
C GLU A 429 -13.94 -8.19 4.12
N THR A 430 -13.60 -8.49 5.37
CA THR A 430 -13.12 -9.82 5.78
C THR A 430 -14.22 -10.87 5.65
N GLU A 431 -15.46 -10.55 6.04
CA GLU A 431 -16.60 -11.45 5.88
C GLU A 431 -17.01 -11.62 4.42
N GLU A 432 -16.90 -10.57 3.59
CA GLU A 432 -17.09 -10.69 2.14
C GLU A 432 -16.02 -11.57 1.48
N HIS A 433 -14.76 -11.40 1.88
CA HIS A 433 -13.65 -12.20 1.35
C HIS A 433 -13.82 -13.69 1.67
N LYS A 434 -14.18 -14.03 2.91
CA LYS A 434 -14.48 -15.42 3.30
C LYS A 434 -15.59 -16.05 2.47
N LYS A 435 -16.69 -15.32 2.25
CA LYS A 435 -17.80 -15.81 1.41
C LYS A 435 -17.35 -16.11 -0.02
N LYS A 436 -16.46 -15.30 -0.58
CA LYS A 436 -15.90 -15.52 -1.91
C LYS A 436 -15.05 -16.79 -1.97
N ASP A 437 -14.22 -17.02 -0.94
CA ASP A 437 -13.38 -18.21 -0.83
C ASP A 437 -14.21 -19.49 -0.67
N ASP A 438 -15.25 -19.46 0.17
CA ASP A 438 -16.19 -20.57 0.36
C ASP A 438 -16.88 -20.93 -0.98
N LEU A 439 -17.36 -19.93 -1.72
CA LEU A 439 -17.97 -20.14 -3.03
C LEU A 439 -17.00 -20.71 -4.07
N LEU A 440 -15.71 -20.35 -4.01
CA LEU A 440 -14.68 -20.91 -4.89
C LEU A 440 -14.38 -22.36 -4.51
N PHE A 441 -14.28 -22.66 -3.22
CA PHE A 441 -14.07 -24.02 -2.72
C PHE A 441 -15.23 -24.95 -3.08
N ASP A 442 -16.48 -24.50 -2.92
CA ASP A 442 -17.67 -25.25 -3.30
C ASP A 442 -17.71 -25.52 -4.82
N LYS A 443 -17.33 -24.54 -5.64
CA LYS A 443 -17.19 -24.74 -7.10
C LYS A 443 -16.12 -25.77 -7.43
N TRP A 444 -14.97 -25.74 -6.76
CA TRP A 444 -13.89 -26.71 -6.97
C TRP A 444 -14.30 -28.13 -6.54
N LEU A 445 -14.98 -28.29 -5.40
CA LEU A 445 -15.52 -29.57 -4.95
C LEU A 445 -16.51 -30.16 -5.97
N ASN A 446 -17.40 -29.34 -6.50
CA ASN A 446 -18.37 -29.78 -7.51
C ASN A 446 -17.69 -30.15 -8.85
N ALA A 447 -16.61 -29.46 -9.23
CA ALA A 447 -15.86 -29.75 -10.44
C ALA A 447 -14.98 -31.01 -10.34
N THR A 448 -14.62 -31.44 -9.14
CA THR A 448 -13.81 -32.66 -8.90
C THR A 448 -14.66 -33.92 -8.67
N GLN A 449 -15.98 -33.77 -8.54
CA GLN A 449 -16.95 -34.86 -8.45
C GLN A 449 -17.59 -35.25 -9.80
N GLN A 450 -17.24 -34.56 -10.89
CA GLN A 450 -17.57 -34.90 -12.28
C GLN A 450 -16.35 -35.50 -12.97
#